data_AF-A0A7C1DB52-F1
#
_entry.id   AF-A0A7C1DB52-F1
#
_cell.length_a   1.000
_cell.length_b   1.000
_cell.length_c   1.000
_cell.angle_alpha   90.00
_cell.angle_beta   90.00
_cell.angle_gamma   90.00
#
_symmetry.space_group_name_H-M   'P 1'
#
loop_
_entity.id
_entity.type
_entity.pdbx_description
1 polymer ?
#
loop_
_entity_poly.entity_id
_entity_poly.type
_entity_poly.pdbx_seq_one_letter_code
_entity_poly.pdbx_strand_id
1 'polypeptide(L)'
;MAHREGGNMRRFFIIPAVLALFFCGQAAAENMNAENERDAAKQLAAEKWGKLSSSERDRIKKIYTAWRDIPPQRRAWIIKNHRKLKGMDEGKKAEIEEAYAEWEKLSPHVKELMIERYREWKNLTGRERVNIRRAAERYSEMSPEERAEARRKVKEAREAREREEGK
;
A
#
# COMPACT_ATOMS: atom_id res chain seq x y z
N MET A 1 -5.07 -0.95 34.77
CA MET A 1 -5.38 0.11 33.78
C MET A 1 -4.15 0.28 32.89
N ALA A 2 -4.14 -0.38 31.72
CA ALA A 2 -2.99 -0.36 30.82
C ALA A 2 -3.24 0.66 29.71
N HIS A 3 -2.47 1.75 29.73
CA HIS A 3 -2.39 2.72 28.64
C HIS A 3 -1.87 2.00 27.38
N ARG A 4 -2.71 1.95 26.35
CA ARG A 4 -2.36 1.42 25.03
C ARG A 4 -1.65 2.52 24.26
N GLU A 5 -0.32 2.47 24.25
CA GLU A 5 0.51 3.34 23.43
C GLU A 5 0.14 3.20 21.94
N GLY A 6 -0.32 4.31 21.34
CA GLY A 6 -0.58 4.44 19.91
C GLY A 6 0.72 4.37 19.12
N GLY A 7 1.15 3.14 18.82
CA GLY A 7 2.36 2.84 18.06
C GLY A 7 2.24 3.13 16.57
N ASN A 8 2.37 4.41 16.21
CA ASN A 8 3.15 4.91 15.08
C ASN A 8 2.95 4.25 13.69
N MET A 9 2.03 4.83 12.89
CA MET A 9 1.99 4.78 11.42
C MET A 9 3.21 5.45 10.73
N ARG A 10 4.37 5.51 11.39
CA ARG A 10 5.67 5.85 10.80
C ARG A 10 6.37 4.61 10.22
N ARG A 11 5.65 3.52 9.89
CA ARG A 11 6.27 2.26 9.42
C ARG A 11 6.10 1.99 7.92
N PHE A 12 5.20 2.67 7.23
CA PHE A 12 5.06 2.55 5.76
C PHE A 12 5.19 3.88 5.00
N PHE A 13 5.19 5.01 5.72
CA PHE A 13 5.55 6.34 5.19
C PHE A 13 6.94 6.84 5.65
N ILE A 14 7.79 5.98 6.23
CA ILE A 14 9.26 6.21 6.25
C ILE A 14 9.89 5.47 5.07
N ILE A 15 9.48 5.87 3.87
CA ILE A 15 10.28 5.67 2.67
C ILE A 15 11.10 6.93 2.29
N PRO A 16 10.87 8.16 2.79
CA PRO A 16 11.74 9.28 2.42
C PRO A 16 13.18 9.13 2.92
N ALA A 17 13.40 8.54 4.11
CA ALA A 17 14.74 8.51 4.71
C ALA A 17 15.67 7.43 4.15
N VAL A 18 15.13 6.31 3.64
CA VAL A 18 15.95 5.25 3.03
C VAL A 18 16.10 5.45 1.52
N LEU A 19 15.09 6.02 0.85
CA LEU A 19 15.22 6.35 -0.58
C LEU A 19 16.07 7.61 -0.84
N ALA A 20 16.18 8.55 0.10
CA ALA A 20 17.12 9.67 -0.04
C ALA A 20 18.60 9.23 0.01
N LEU A 21 18.89 8.00 0.48
CA LEU A 21 20.25 7.47 0.53
C LEU A 21 20.68 6.70 -0.73
N PHE A 22 19.77 6.36 -1.66
CA PHE A 22 20.12 5.52 -2.83
C PHE A 22 19.32 5.81 -4.12
N PHE A 23 18.65 6.94 -4.26
CA PHE A 23 18.06 7.37 -5.56
C PHE A 23 19.02 8.22 -6.42
N CYS A 24 20.29 7.84 -6.46
CA CYS A 24 21.20 8.32 -7.50
C CYS A 24 21.64 7.11 -8.32
N GLY A 25 21.29 7.06 -9.61
CA GLY A 25 21.96 6.20 -10.57
C GLY A 25 21.11 5.15 -11.29
N GLN A 26 20.16 5.59 -12.12
CA GLN A 26 19.99 4.99 -13.46
C GLN A 26 19.57 6.09 -14.44
N ALA A 27 20.57 6.87 -14.85
CA ALA A 27 20.63 7.54 -16.14
C ALA A 27 22.13 7.70 -16.41
N ALA A 28 22.67 6.84 -17.27
CA ALA A 28 24.05 6.95 -17.75
C ALA A 28 24.02 7.85 -18.98
N ALA A 29 24.41 9.11 -18.78
CA ALA A 29 25.04 9.98 -19.78
C ALA A 29 25.71 11.13 -18.99
N GLU A 30 26.99 11.43 -19.31
CA GLU A 30 27.84 12.53 -18.81
C GLU A 30 28.60 12.30 -17.49
N ASN A 31 29.82 11.74 -17.61
CA ASN A 31 30.50 10.96 -16.56
C ASN A 31 31.47 11.72 -15.62
N MET A 32 31.42 13.06 -15.52
CA MET A 32 32.16 13.80 -14.46
C MET A 32 31.22 14.50 -13.47
N ASN A 33 30.12 15.06 -13.97
CA ASN A 33 29.14 15.72 -13.10
C ASN A 33 28.38 14.69 -12.24
N ALA A 34 28.07 13.52 -12.81
CA ALA A 34 27.42 12.43 -12.08
C ALA A 34 28.31 11.81 -10.97
N GLU A 35 29.63 11.77 -11.13
CA GLU A 35 30.54 11.26 -10.09
C GLU A 35 30.68 12.24 -8.94
N ASN A 36 30.86 13.53 -9.25
CA ASN A 36 30.91 14.60 -8.25
C ASN A 36 29.58 14.72 -7.47
N GLU A 37 28.44 14.60 -8.15
CA GLU A 37 27.12 14.59 -7.51
C GLU A 37 26.92 13.37 -6.60
N ARG A 38 27.43 12.19 -7.00
CA ARG A 38 27.40 10.99 -6.16
C ARG A 38 28.27 11.15 -4.92
N ASP A 39 29.46 11.73 -5.04
CA ASP A 39 30.36 11.92 -3.92
C ASP A 39 29.85 13.00 -2.96
N ALA A 40 29.29 14.10 -3.49
CA ALA A 40 28.56 15.08 -2.69
C ALA A 40 27.37 14.45 -1.94
N ALA A 41 26.61 13.57 -2.59
CA ALA A 41 25.52 12.84 -1.94
C ALA A 41 26.02 11.89 -0.83
N LYS A 42 27.14 11.17 -1.05
CA LYS A 42 27.77 10.34 -0.02
C LYS A 42 28.24 11.16 1.17
N GLN A 43 28.86 12.32 0.94
CA GLN A 43 29.32 13.21 2.00
C GLN A 43 28.15 13.76 2.81
N LEU A 44 27.10 14.26 2.15
CA LEU A 44 25.88 14.71 2.80
C LEU A 44 25.20 13.59 3.61
N ALA A 45 25.20 12.37 3.07
CA ALA A 45 24.69 11.19 3.77
C ALA A 45 25.52 10.87 5.02
N ALA A 46 26.84 10.88 4.92
CA ALA A 46 27.75 10.63 6.03
C ALA A 46 27.59 11.69 7.14
N GLU A 47 27.51 12.96 6.77
CA GLU A 47 27.26 14.07 7.69
C GLU A 47 25.92 13.89 8.42
N LYS A 48 24.83 13.64 7.67
CA LYS A 48 23.51 13.40 8.25
C LYS A 48 23.49 12.17 9.14
N TRP A 49 24.18 11.10 8.75
CA TRP A 49 24.29 9.87 9.53
C TRP A 49 25.04 10.08 10.84
N GLY A 50 26.09 10.92 10.83
CA GLY A 50 26.86 11.29 12.02
C GLY A 50 26.04 12.05 13.06
N LYS A 51 25.03 12.81 12.62
CA LYS A 51 24.11 13.58 13.49
C LYS A 51 23.02 12.73 14.15
N LEU A 52 22.85 11.47 13.75
CA LEU A 52 21.83 10.58 14.30
C LEU A 52 22.29 9.94 15.61
N SER A 53 21.38 9.87 16.57
CA SER A 53 21.54 9.08 17.78
C SER A 53 21.72 7.58 17.46
N SER A 54 22.20 6.81 18.43
CA SER A 54 22.30 5.34 18.30
C SER A 54 20.95 4.71 17.95
N SER A 55 19.89 5.11 18.66
CA SER A 55 18.52 4.60 18.46
C SER A 55 17.98 4.92 17.06
N GLU A 56 18.23 6.13 16.54
CA GLU A 56 17.81 6.49 15.19
C GLU A 56 18.55 5.70 14.12
N ARG A 57 19.88 5.51 14.27
CA ARG A 57 20.66 4.67 13.36
C ARG A 57 20.16 3.24 13.35
N ASP A 58 19.86 2.67 14.51
CA ASP A 58 19.33 1.30 14.59
C ASP A 58 17.95 1.17 13.97
N ARG A 59 17.09 2.18 14.11
CA ARG A 59 15.80 2.22 13.41
C ARG A 59 15.99 2.24 11.89
N ILE A 60 16.89 3.08 11.37
CA ILE A 60 17.16 3.16 9.94
C ILE A 60 17.75 1.84 9.43
N LYS A 61 18.69 1.22 10.15
CA LYS A 61 19.24 -0.10 9.80
C LYS A 61 18.13 -1.15 9.68
N LYS A 62 17.20 -1.22 10.64
CA LYS A 62 16.06 -2.16 10.59
C LYS A 62 15.18 -1.94 9.36
N ILE A 63 14.87 -0.68 9.04
CA ILE A 63 14.07 -0.35 7.84
C ILE A 63 14.84 -0.73 6.57
N TYR A 64 16.15 -0.44 6.52
CA TYR A 64 16.99 -0.76 5.38
C TYR A 64 17.08 -2.27 5.14
N THR A 65 17.29 -3.07 6.19
CA THR A 65 17.30 -4.54 6.08
C THR A 65 15.97 -5.04 5.54
N ALA A 66 14.84 -4.61 6.12
CA ALA A 66 13.53 -4.98 5.62
C ALA A 66 13.30 -4.57 4.16
N TRP A 67 13.79 -3.39 3.74
CA TRP A 67 13.71 -2.93 2.36
C TRP A 67 14.55 -3.78 1.39
N ARG A 68 15.75 -4.20 1.82
CA ARG A 68 16.64 -5.04 1.02
C ARG A 68 16.01 -6.39 0.71
N ASP A 69 15.25 -6.93 1.65
CA ASP A 69 14.60 -8.24 1.54
C ASP A 69 13.31 -8.21 0.69
N ILE A 70 12.84 -7.02 0.28
CA ILE A 70 11.72 -6.89 -0.67
C ILE A 70 12.17 -7.31 -2.07
N PRO A 71 11.43 -8.19 -2.78
CA PRO A 71 11.75 -8.60 -4.14
C PRO A 71 11.91 -7.40 -5.10
N PRO A 72 12.83 -7.44 -6.08
CA PRO A 72 13.13 -6.31 -6.97
C PRO A 72 11.89 -5.72 -7.67
N GLN A 73 11.00 -6.58 -8.16
CA GLN A 73 9.75 -6.17 -8.83
C GLN A 73 8.83 -5.40 -7.87
N ARG A 74 8.72 -5.87 -6.62
CA ARG A 74 7.92 -5.20 -5.58
C ARG A 74 8.55 -3.87 -5.16
N ARG A 75 9.87 -3.78 -5.06
CA ARG A 75 10.57 -2.50 -4.83
C ARG A 75 10.28 -1.50 -5.94
N ALA A 76 10.42 -1.92 -7.20
CA ALA A 76 10.13 -1.08 -8.37
C ALA A 76 8.68 -0.58 -8.36
N TRP A 77 7.73 -1.44 -7.99
CA TRP A 77 6.33 -1.05 -7.82
C TRP A 77 6.15 0.00 -6.72
N ILE A 78 6.75 -0.18 -5.54
CA ILE A 78 6.68 0.79 -4.44
C ILE A 78 7.25 2.14 -4.88
N ILE A 79 8.42 2.15 -5.51
CA ILE A 79 9.09 3.34 -6.02
C ILE A 79 8.19 4.08 -7.03
N LYS A 80 7.61 3.35 -7.98
CA LYS A 80 6.73 3.92 -9.01
C LYS A 80 5.51 4.61 -8.38
N ASN A 81 4.85 3.95 -7.44
CA ASN A 81 3.67 4.50 -6.78
C ASN A 81 4.03 5.70 -5.88
N HIS A 82 5.18 5.67 -5.21
CA HIS A 82 5.68 6.80 -4.44
C HIS A 82 5.89 8.05 -5.30
N ARG A 83 6.50 7.88 -6.49
CA ARG A 83 6.65 8.99 -7.46
C ARG A 83 5.29 9.51 -7.93
N LYS A 84 4.34 8.61 -8.21
CA LYS A 84 2.98 8.99 -8.60
C LYS A 84 2.34 9.84 -7.51
N LEU A 85 2.38 9.39 -6.26
CA LEU A 85 1.82 10.11 -5.11
C LEU A 85 2.44 11.51 -4.94
N LYS A 86 3.77 11.63 -5.09
CA LYS A 86 4.45 12.94 -5.03
C LYS A 86 3.95 13.94 -6.07
N GLY A 87 3.59 13.45 -7.27
CA GLY A 87 3.08 14.27 -8.35
C GLY A 87 1.57 14.52 -8.31
N MET A 88 0.84 14.00 -7.32
CA MET A 88 -0.59 14.29 -7.15
C MET A 88 -0.81 15.68 -6.53
N ASP A 89 -1.99 16.24 -6.77
CA ASP A 89 -2.48 17.40 -6.02
C ASP A 89 -2.76 17.04 -4.56
N GLU A 90 -2.80 18.06 -3.69
CA GLU A 90 -2.99 17.86 -2.24
C GLU A 90 -4.35 17.24 -1.89
N GLY A 91 -5.40 17.49 -2.68
CA GLY A 91 -6.72 16.87 -2.48
C GLY A 91 -6.66 15.35 -2.64
N LYS A 92 -6.09 14.87 -3.75
CA LYS A 92 -5.90 13.42 -3.96
C LYS A 92 -4.95 12.78 -2.94
N LYS A 93 -3.94 13.50 -2.47
CA LYS A 93 -3.07 12.99 -1.40
C LYS A 93 -3.86 12.81 -0.10
N ALA A 94 -4.68 13.80 0.28
CA ALA A 94 -5.52 13.72 1.46
C ALA A 94 -6.51 12.53 1.38
N GLU A 95 -7.15 12.31 0.22
CA GLU A 95 -8.02 11.14 0.01
C GLU A 95 -7.29 9.80 0.23
N ILE A 96 -6.05 9.68 -0.27
CA ILE A 96 -5.24 8.47 -0.10
C ILE A 96 -4.83 8.29 1.37
N GLU A 97 -4.47 9.38 2.05
CA GLU A 97 -4.11 9.37 3.46
C GLU A 97 -5.29 8.94 4.34
N GLU A 98 -6.49 9.46 4.07
CA GLU A 98 -7.72 9.07 4.76
C GLU A 98 -8.05 7.59 4.51
N ALA A 99 -8.04 7.15 3.25
CA ALA A 99 -8.28 5.75 2.91
C ALA A 99 -7.28 4.81 3.59
N TYR A 100 -6.02 5.24 3.70
CA TYR A 100 -4.99 4.48 4.41
C TYR A 100 -5.21 4.46 5.93
N ALA A 101 -5.66 5.57 6.52
CA ALA A 101 -5.99 5.62 7.94
C ALA A 101 -7.16 4.68 8.28
N GLU A 102 -8.18 4.61 7.43
CA GLU A 102 -9.27 3.64 7.58
C GLU A 102 -8.78 2.21 7.40
N TRP A 103 -7.94 1.96 6.40
CA TRP A 103 -7.30 0.64 6.22
C TRP A 103 -6.56 0.21 7.48
N GLU A 104 -5.80 1.11 8.12
CA GLU A 104 -5.00 0.76 9.29
C GLU A 104 -5.82 0.38 10.52
N LYS A 105 -7.03 0.92 10.66
CA LYS A 105 -7.99 0.56 11.71
C LYS A 105 -8.58 -0.84 11.54
N LEU A 106 -8.52 -1.43 10.34
CA LEU A 106 -9.05 -2.77 10.08
C LEU A 106 -8.27 -3.83 10.87
N SER A 107 -8.99 -4.85 11.34
CA SER A 107 -8.36 -6.02 11.99
C SER A 107 -7.52 -6.81 10.99
N PRO A 108 -6.49 -7.58 11.45
CA PRO A 108 -5.66 -8.38 10.56
C PRO A 108 -6.46 -9.32 9.66
N HIS A 109 -7.49 -9.97 10.22
CA HIS A 109 -8.38 -10.86 9.47
C HIS A 109 -9.13 -10.13 8.34
N VAL A 110 -9.64 -8.92 8.62
CA VAL A 110 -10.34 -8.12 7.59
C VAL A 110 -9.36 -7.66 6.52
N LYS A 111 -8.14 -7.27 6.89
CA LYS A 111 -7.07 -6.91 5.92
C LYS A 111 -6.75 -8.09 5.00
N GLU A 112 -6.60 -9.29 5.55
CA GLU A 112 -6.34 -10.52 4.78
C GLU A 112 -7.47 -10.81 3.79
N LEU A 113 -8.71 -10.77 4.26
CA LEU A 113 -9.89 -10.95 3.41
C LEU A 113 -9.91 -9.93 2.27
N MET A 114 -9.67 -8.64 2.54
CA MET A 114 -9.63 -7.60 1.51
C MET A 114 -8.52 -7.84 0.48
N ILE A 115 -7.33 -8.27 0.92
CA ILE A 115 -6.22 -8.62 0.04
C ILE A 115 -6.59 -9.80 -0.86
N GLU A 116 -7.23 -10.83 -0.31
CA GLU A 116 -7.70 -11.99 -1.06
C GLU A 116 -8.74 -11.59 -2.12
N ARG A 117 -9.78 -10.84 -1.74
CA ARG A 117 -10.79 -10.32 -2.68
C ARG A 117 -10.17 -9.48 -3.79
N TYR A 118 -9.16 -8.67 -3.46
CA TYR A 118 -8.44 -7.91 -4.46
C TYR A 118 -7.64 -8.79 -5.43
N ARG A 119 -7.03 -9.89 -4.96
CA ARG A 119 -6.34 -10.85 -5.83
C ARG A 119 -7.33 -11.55 -6.76
N GLU A 120 -8.48 -11.99 -6.25
CA GLU A 120 -9.57 -12.54 -7.06
C GLU A 120 -10.00 -11.54 -8.14
N TRP A 121 -10.28 -10.29 -7.74
CA TRP A 121 -10.65 -9.21 -8.65
C TRP A 121 -9.62 -8.97 -9.77
N LYS A 122 -8.34 -9.03 -9.43
CA LYS A 122 -7.24 -8.89 -10.40
C LYS A 122 -7.19 -10.01 -11.43
N ASN A 123 -7.69 -11.19 -11.09
CA ASN A 123 -7.74 -12.33 -12.00
C ASN A 123 -9.00 -12.34 -12.88
N LEU A 124 -10.01 -11.53 -12.55
CA LEU A 124 -11.22 -11.40 -13.38
C LEU A 124 -10.91 -10.82 -14.76
N THR A 125 -11.62 -11.35 -15.76
CA THR A 125 -11.66 -10.81 -17.13
C THR A 125 -12.29 -9.43 -17.17
N GLY A 126 -12.05 -8.68 -18.25
CA GLY A 126 -12.64 -7.35 -18.44
C GLY A 126 -14.18 -7.38 -18.39
N ARG A 127 -14.80 -8.42 -18.98
CA ARG A 127 -16.25 -8.60 -18.98
C ARG A 127 -16.81 -8.84 -17.57
N GLU A 128 -16.15 -9.69 -16.79
CA GLU A 128 -16.56 -9.96 -15.40
C GLU A 128 -16.46 -8.71 -14.53
N ARG A 129 -15.39 -7.93 -14.67
CA ARG A 129 -15.25 -6.66 -13.93
C ARG A 129 -16.36 -5.67 -14.29
N VAL A 130 -16.75 -5.57 -15.57
CA VAL A 130 -17.86 -4.71 -16.01
C VAL A 130 -19.17 -5.19 -15.39
N ASN A 131 -19.42 -6.50 -15.38
CA ASN A 131 -20.64 -7.05 -14.79
C ASN A 131 -20.75 -6.76 -13.29
N ILE A 132 -19.65 -6.93 -12.55
CA ILE A 132 -19.62 -6.62 -11.12
C ILE A 132 -19.80 -5.13 -10.88
N ARG A 133 -19.16 -4.26 -11.67
CA ARG A 133 -19.34 -2.81 -11.55
C ARG A 133 -20.80 -2.41 -11.74
N ARG A 134 -21.45 -2.91 -12.80
CA ARG A 134 -22.88 -2.66 -13.05
C ARG A 134 -23.76 -3.20 -11.93
N ALA A 135 -23.42 -4.35 -11.36
CA ALA A 135 -24.14 -4.90 -10.21
C ALA A 135 -23.98 -4.01 -8.96
N ALA A 136 -22.77 -3.49 -8.73
CA ALA A 136 -22.49 -2.56 -7.63
C ALA A 136 -23.22 -1.22 -7.81
N GLU A 137 -23.24 -0.66 -9.03
CA GLU A 137 -24.01 0.54 -9.37
C GLU A 137 -25.50 0.35 -9.04
N ARG A 138 -26.13 -0.72 -9.57
CA ARG A 138 -27.54 -1.03 -9.25
C ARG A 138 -27.77 -1.21 -7.75
N TYR A 139 -26.86 -1.89 -7.05
CA TYR A 139 -26.99 -2.09 -5.60
C TYR A 139 -26.87 -0.78 -4.82
N SER A 140 -26.07 0.17 -5.30
CA SER A 140 -25.93 1.50 -4.68
C SER A 140 -27.19 2.36 -4.83
N GLU A 141 -28.00 2.11 -5.87
CA GLU A 141 -29.26 2.82 -6.12
C GLU A 141 -30.46 2.20 -5.38
N MET A 142 -30.34 0.95 -4.92
CA MET A 142 -31.40 0.25 -4.18
C MET A 142 -31.73 0.88 -2.83
N SER A 143 -33.00 0.79 -2.44
CA SER A 143 -33.50 1.14 -1.10
C SER A 143 -32.91 0.21 -0.02
N PRO A 144 -32.93 0.59 1.26
CA PRO A 144 -32.50 -0.29 2.35
C PRO A 144 -33.22 -1.66 2.36
N GLU A 145 -34.51 -1.68 2.06
CA GLU A 145 -35.35 -2.89 1.98
C GLU A 145 -34.94 -3.77 0.79
N GLU A 146 -34.76 -3.17 -0.39
CA GLU A 146 -34.30 -3.87 -1.59
C GLU A 146 -32.91 -4.49 -1.39
N ARG A 147 -32.00 -3.75 -0.72
CA ARG A 147 -30.68 -4.28 -0.36
C ARG A 147 -30.78 -5.43 0.65
N ALA A 148 -31.69 -5.35 1.62
CA ALA A 148 -31.91 -6.44 2.58
C ALA A 148 -32.40 -7.71 1.87
N GLU A 149 -33.33 -7.56 0.93
CA GLU A 149 -33.82 -8.65 0.11
C GLU A 149 -32.71 -9.25 -0.77
N ALA A 150 -31.92 -8.41 -1.44
CA ALA A 150 -30.81 -8.85 -2.25
C ALA A 150 -29.77 -9.65 -1.44
N ARG A 151 -29.43 -9.20 -0.22
CA ARG A 151 -28.55 -9.94 0.70
C ARG A 151 -29.15 -11.29 1.09
N ARG A 152 -30.47 -11.34 1.36
CA ARG A 152 -31.16 -12.60 1.70
C ARG A 152 -31.07 -13.59 0.54
N LYS A 153 -31.40 -13.17 -0.68
CA LYS A 153 -31.33 -14.02 -1.89
C LYS A 153 -29.92 -14.55 -2.15
N VAL A 154 -28.90 -13.70 -1.98
CA VAL A 154 -27.50 -14.13 -2.16
C VAL A 154 -27.10 -15.16 -1.10
N LYS A 155 -27.54 -14.98 0.16
CA LYS A 155 -27.31 -15.93 1.25
C LYS A 155 -27.98 -17.28 0.95
N GLU A 156 -29.27 -17.28 0.60
CA GLU A 156 -30.02 -18.49 0.27
C GLU A 156 -29.42 -19.25 -0.90
N ALA A 157 -29.02 -18.54 -1.97
CA ALA A 157 -28.38 -19.15 -3.13
C ALA A 157 -27.01 -19.76 -2.79
N ARG A 158 -26.26 -19.13 -1.88
CA ARG A 158 -24.98 -19.67 -1.38
C ARG A 158 -25.21 -20.97 -0.59
N GLU A 159 -26.15 -20.97 0.34
CA GLU A 159 -26.48 -22.14 1.16
C GLU A 159 -27.06 -23.28 0.32
N ALA A 160 -27.83 -22.97 -0.73
CA ALA A 160 -28.32 -23.98 -1.67
C ALA A 160 -27.19 -24.70 -2.40
N ARG A 161 -26.20 -23.95 -2.93
CA ARG A 161 -25.03 -24.54 -3.58
C ARG A 161 -24.21 -25.41 -2.63
N GLU A 162 -23.96 -24.95 -1.41
CA GLU A 162 -23.21 -25.72 -0.42
C GLU A 162 -23.92 -27.03 -0.03
N ARG A 163 -25.26 -27.04 -0.01
CA ARG A 163 -26.05 -28.26 0.22
C ARG A 163 -26.01 -29.25 -0.95
N GLU A 164 -25.80 -28.75 -2.17
CA GLU A 164 -25.68 -29.59 -3.38
C GLU A 164 -24.26 -30.15 -3.54
N GLU A 165 -23.23 -29.35 -3.23
CA GLU A 165 -21.81 -29.75 -3.31
C GLU A 165 -21.36 -30.62 -2.12
N GLY A 166 -22.07 -30.56 -0.99
CA GLY A 166 -21.81 -31.37 0.21
C GLY A 166 -22.54 -32.72 0.27
N LYS A 167 -23.20 -33.13 -0.81
CA LYS A 167 -23.83 -34.45 -0.98
C LYS A 167 -23.03 -35.31 -1.95
#